data_AF-A0A8S3ZBW8-F1
#
_entry.id   AF-A0A8S3ZBW8-F1
#
_cell.length_a   1.000
_cell.length_b   1.000
_cell.length_c   1.000
_cell.angle_alpha   90.00
_cell.angle_beta   90.00
_cell.angle_gamma   90.00
#
_symmetry.space_group_name_H-M   'P 1'
#
loop_
_entity.id
_entity.type
_entity.pdbx_description
1 polymer ?
#
loop_
_entity_poly.entity_id
_entity_poly.type
_entity_poly.pdbx_seq_one_letter_code
_entity_poly.pdbx_strand_id
1 'polypeptide(L)'
;EQIDEMKKWFQAFKDQNKTERDYTKYFKPVLCYLEGAWTFSEELEEPFPSDRHQIEAKSWQELHQKIRFMSQTGLRSRLENLAFLPTTIMSVDETTGEPAYAQWNYRILCSPVGFDIPLSHFHQENDLAFQMSSSIKNDHVRETRAARFKLFDGEKDQKHSILDKIFASIPGKDNYGANLTLQAFDDDIYDASKESNLLLNTGYYHRSYKLYKKGASGLSFAPLGFNDENMWMAQTTQENIAPVQSKRCSVVQVRAATFKKVCSSSMVRVSHAIPLEIIYLTPLLSWNPYTITYNTDPADTVKLYTYVLAKDGRPKKVAASGTRIILQNIEGVGKIRLRYPIAPVHGEGSPVWKELNALKDKVSDTGKAPPSTVLFQMTETTRNPPGEHTHDVTITYDEFLMLHKRMTVNVTSDVAQGHAHKLVLTYKPSRNYTYKTCGGYSRCWDGHPRPLTLMTDNEHITQAISARNSQSGMWNTGSSQKYYDYCHNNLECLKSIV
;
A
#
# COMPACT_ATOMS: atom_id res chain seq x y z
N GLU A 1 20.36 28.66 -23.26
CA GLU A 1 19.76 27.64 -24.13
C GLU A 1 19.70 26.24 -23.49
N GLN A 2 20.80 25.47 -23.37
CA GLN A 2 20.72 24.11 -22.78
C GLN A 2 20.18 24.05 -21.34
N ILE A 3 20.49 25.07 -20.53
CA ILE A 3 19.96 25.20 -19.16
C ILE A 3 18.47 25.48 -19.19
N ASP A 4 18.02 26.38 -20.06
CA ASP A 4 16.61 26.78 -20.18
C ASP A 4 15.76 25.63 -20.72
N GLU A 5 16.31 24.86 -21.67
CA GLU A 5 15.68 23.65 -22.18
C GLU A 5 15.48 22.62 -21.07
N MET A 6 16.52 22.34 -20.26
CA MET A 6 16.38 21.44 -19.12
C MET A 6 15.41 21.95 -18.06
N LYS A 7 15.37 23.26 -17.78
CA LYS A 7 14.37 23.85 -16.89
C LYS A 7 12.95 23.54 -17.38
N LYS A 8 12.68 23.62 -18.70
CA LYS A 8 11.38 23.26 -19.28
C LYS A 8 11.03 21.78 -19.11
N TRP A 9 11.99 20.87 -19.28
CA TRP A 9 11.78 19.43 -19.02
C TRP A 9 11.42 19.13 -17.56
N PHE A 10 12.13 19.76 -16.63
CA PHE A 10 11.85 19.64 -15.20
C PHE A 10 10.52 20.28 -14.81
N GLN A 11 10.17 21.42 -15.39
CA GLN A 11 8.88 22.07 -15.18
C GLN A 11 7.74 21.18 -15.68
N ALA A 12 7.86 20.62 -16.88
CA ALA A 12 6.88 19.69 -17.46
C ALA A 12 6.68 18.45 -16.58
N PHE A 13 7.75 17.87 -16.05
CA PHE A 13 7.65 16.76 -15.10
C PHE A 13 6.97 17.17 -13.79
N LYS A 14 7.37 18.30 -13.20
CA LYS A 14 6.81 18.81 -11.95
C LYS A 14 5.31 19.06 -12.05
N ASP A 15 4.87 19.68 -13.14
CA ASP A 15 3.46 20.02 -13.37
C ASP A 15 2.68 18.86 -13.99
N GLN A 16 3.35 17.73 -14.29
CA GLN A 16 2.79 16.58 -14.98
C GLN A 16 2.13 16.94 -16.33
N ASN A 17 2.62 17.99 -16.99
CA ASN A 17 2.07 18.52 -18.24
C ASN A 17 2.97 18.16 -19.43
N LYS A 18 2.41 17.40 -20.40
CA LYS A 18 3.13 16.88 -21.58
C LYS A 18 3.05 17.81 -22.80
N THR A 19 2.31 18.92 -22.71
CA THR A 19 1.97 19.76 -23.87
C THR A 19 3.18 20.45 -24.48
N GLU A 20 4.03 21.09 -23.67
CA GLU A 20 5.23 21.78 -24.17
C GLU A 20 6.42 20.82 -24.35
N ARG A 21 6.59 19.91 -23.39
CA ARG A 21 7.66 18.91 -23.34
C ARG A 21 7.10 17.61 -22.79
N ASP A 22 7.12 16.56 -23.61
CA ASP A 22 6.66 15.24 -23.20
C ASP A 22 7.72 14.54 -22.32
N TYR A 23 7.70 14.86 -21.02
CA TYR A 23 8.69 14.40 -20.04
C TYR A 23 8.87 12.88 -19.98
N THR A 24 7.89 12.08 -20.41
CA THR A 24 7.92 10.60 -20.37
C THR A 24 9.08 10.00 -21.17
N LYS A 25 9.62 10.76 -22.13
CA LYS A 25 10.80 10.37 -22.92
C LYS A 25 12.04 10.16 -22.06
N TYR A 26 12.19 10.95 -20.99
CA TYR A 26 13.37 10.95 -20.14
C TYR A 26 13.09 10.56 -18.69
N PHE A 27 11.96 11.01 -18.14
CA PHE A 27 11.53 10.71 -16.78
C PHE A 27 10.79 9.38 -16.75
N LYS A 28 11.51 8.31 -17.09
CA LYS A 28 10.96 6.96 -17.07
C LYS A 28 10.92 6.44 -15.62
N PRO A 29 9.78 5.95 -15.12
CA PRO A 29 9.71 5.32 -13.82
C PRO A 29 10.40 3.95 -13.85
N VAL A 30 11.19 3.69 -12.81
CA VAL A 30 11.87 2.41 -12.56
C VAL A 30 11.48 1.97 -11.16
N LEU A 31 10.91 0.77 -11.03
CA LEU A 31 10.61 0.17 -9.74
C LEU A 31 11.85 -0.60 -9.26
N CYS A 32 12.38 -0.20 -8.10
CA CYS A 32 13.39 -0.97 -7.40
C CYS A 32 12.72 -1.81 -6.30
N TYR A 33 13.10 -3.08 -6.23
CA TYR A 33 12.51 -4.08 -5.34
C TYR A 33 13.59 -5.01 -4.79
N LEU A 34 13.34 -5.57 -3.61
CA LEU A 34 14.13 -6.64 -3.03
C LEU A 34 13.55 -7.96 -3.54
N GLU A 35 14.36 -8.75 -4.24
CA GLU A 35 14.05 -10.14 -4.58
C GLU A 35 14.74 -11.05 -3.57
N GLY A 36 13.98 -11.87 -2.85
CA GLY A 36 14.51 -12.82 -1.88
C GLY A 36 13.97 -14.24 -2.05
N ALA A 37 14.78 -15.22 -1.70
CA ALA A 37 14.39 -16.63 -1.72
C ALA A 37 15.17 -17.43 -0.66
N TRP A 38 14.56 -18.52 -0.22
CA TRP A 38 15.24 -19.50 0.63
C TRP A 38 16.15 -20.36 -0.24
N THR A 39 17.43 -20.47 0.11
CA THR A 39 18.43 -21.24 -0.65
C THR A 39 19.13 -22.26 0.22
N PHE A 40 19.60 -23.34 -0.40
CA PHE A 40 20.44 -24.35 0.24
C PHE A 40 21.95 -24.08 0.16
N SER A 41 22.36 -22.91 -0.36
CA SER A 41 23.78 -22.55 -0.39
C SER A 41 24.36 -22.53 1.02
N GLU A 42 25.51 -23.17 1.24
CA GLU A 42 26.24 -23.08 2.51
C GLU A 42 27.29 -21.98 2.49
N GLU A 43 27.63 -21.47 1.31
CA GLU A 43 28.60 -20.41 1.12
C GLU A 43 27.92 -19.04 1.23
N LEU A 44 28.59 -18.12 1.94
CA LEU A 44 28.17 -16.74 2.09
C LEU A 44 28.81 -15.93 0.96
N GLU A 45 28.09 -15.81 -0.15
CA GLU A 45 28.48 -14.93 -1.25
C GLU A 45 27.74 -13.60 -1.13
N GLU A 46 28.49 -12.50 -1.22
CA GLU A 46 27.87 -11.17 -1.33
C GLU A 46 27.16 -11.03 -2.68
N PRO A 47 25.85 -10.76 -2.68
CA PRO A 47 25.08 -10.70 -3.91
C PRO A 47 25.39 -9.45 -4.76
N PHE A 48 26.05 -8.45 -4.18
CA PHE A 48 26.48 -7.24 -4.89
C PHE A 48 27.69 -6.59 -4.21
N PRO A 49 28.64 -6.03 -4.98
CA PRO A 49 29.74 -5.25 -4.44
C PRO A 49 29.20 -3.97 -3.80
N SER A 50 29.59 -3.71 -2.56
CA SER A 50 29.23 -2.49 -1.84
C SER A 50 30.48 -1.84 -1.25
N ASP A 51 30.77 -0.61 -1.69
CA ASP A 51 31.96 0.15 -1.27
C ASP A 51 31.93 0.55 0.22
N ARG A 52 30.77 0.42 0.89
CA ARG A 52 30.58 0.80 2.29
C ARG A 52 30.33 -0.35 3.24
N HIS A 53 29.84 -1.47 2.75
CA HIS A 53 29.44 -2.60 3.59
C HIS A 53 29.82 -3.91 2.89
N GLN A 54 30.74 -4.64 3.51
CA GLN A 54 31.04 -6.03 3.19
C GLN A 54 30.57 -6.87 4.37
N ILE A 55 30.06 -8.07 4.16
CA ILE A 55 29.61 -8.95 5.23
C ILE A 55 30.83 -9.45 5.99
N GLU A 56 30.92 -9.09 7.27
CA GLU A 56 32.02 -9.45 8.15
C GLU A 56 31.84 -10.87 8.73
N ALA A 57 31.71 -11.87 7.88
CA ALA A 57 31.63 -13.28 8.26
C ALA A 57 32.18 -14.19 7.14
N LYS A 58 32.80 -15.31 7.51
CA LYS A 58 33.30 -16.32 6.55
C LYS A 58 32.27 -17.41 6.27
N SER A 59 31.28 -17.55 7.15
CA SER A 59 30.23 -18.56 7.06
C SER A 59 28.92 -18.03 7.65
N TRP A 60 27.82 -18.67 7.27
CA TRP A 60 26.50 -18.39 7.82
C TRP A 60 26.40 -18.61 9.32
N GLN A 61 27.10 -19.63 9.84
CA GLN A 61 27.13 -19.91 11.28
C GLN A 61 27.84 -18.78 12.05
N GLU A 62 28.97 -18.30 11.54
CA GLU A 62 29.69 -17.16 12.14
C GLU A 62 28.83 -15.89 12.10
N LEU A 63 28.19 -15.60 10.97
CA LEU A 63 27.28 -14.47 10.81
C LEU A 63 26.17 -14.53 11.86
N HIS A 64 25.50 -15.68 11.98
CA HIS A 64 24.41 -15.88 12.93
C HIS A 64 24.87 -15.73 14.40
N GLN A 65 26.05 -16.26 14.75
CA GLN A 65 26.61 -16.11 16.10
C GLN A 65 26.92 -14.66 16.46
N LYS A 66 27.56 -13.92 15.54
CA LYS A 66 27.88 -12.50 15.74
C LYS A 66 26.62 -11.65 15.92
N ILE A 67 25.62 -11.88 15.06
CA ILE A 67 24.32 -11.22 15.15
C ILE A 67 23.64 -11.55 16.48
N ARG A 68 23.57 -12.83 16.85
CA ARG A 68 22.93 -13.25 18.11
C ARG A 68 23.62 -12.60 19.31
N PHE A 69 24.94 -12.58 19.33
CA PHE A 69 25.71 -11.89 20.38
C PHE A 69 25.36 -10.40 20.44
N MET A 70 25.37 -9.70 19.30
CA MET A 70 25.02 -8.28 19.24
C MET A 70 23.59 -7.99 19.66
N SER A 71 22.62 -8.78 19.19
CA SER A 71 21.20 -8.63 19.55
C SER A 71 20.95 -8.86 21.04
N GLN A 72 21.69 -9.77 21.68
CA GLN A 72 21.56 -10.05 23.12
C GLN A 72 22.33 -9.05 24.00
N THR A 73 23.45 -8.52 23.52
CA THR A 73 24.28 -7.56 24.28
C THR A 73 23.93 -6.11 24.02
N GLY A 74 23.18 -5.81 22.95
CA GLY A 74 22.90 -4.45 22.48
C GLY A 74 24.13 -3.75 21.87
N LEU A 75 25.24 -4.45 21.67
CA LEU A 75 26.45 -3.90 21.08
C LEU A 75 26.27 -3.72 19.57
N ARG A 76 26.81 -2.62 19.02
CA ARG A 76 26.80 -2.32 17.59
C ARG A 76 28.20 -2.49 16.99
N SER A 77 28.29 -3.13 15.82
CA SER A 77 29.54 -3.15 15.05
C SER A 77 29.78 -1.76 14.47
N ARG A 78 31.01 -1.24 14.58
CA ARG A 78 31.38 0.11 14.11
C ARG A 78 31.18 0.30 12.61
N LEU A 79 31.40 -0.76 11.84
CA LEU A 79 31.28 -0.73 10.38
C LEU A 79 29.91 -1.19 9.89
N GLU A 80 29.04 -1.67 10.79
CA GLU A 80 27.67 -2.12 10.46
C GLU A 80 27.63 -3.23 9.38
N ASN A 81 28.68 -4.03 9.33
CA ASN A 81 28.95 -5.04 8.32
C ASN A 81 28.31 -6.41 8.61
N LEU A 82 27.34 -6.47 9.52
CA LEU A 82 26.68 -7.72 9.93
C LEU A 82 25.20 -7.65 9.57
N ALA A 83 24.86 -8.19 8.40
CA ALA A 83 23.49 -8.22 7.90
C ALA A 83 22.68 -9.34 8.59
N PHE A 84 21.48 -9.03 9.09
CA PHE A 84 20.56 -10.05 9.59
C PHE A 84 19.98 -10.86 8.44
N LEU A 85 20.52 -12.06 8.23
CA LEU A 85 20.03 -13.01 7.22
C LEU A 85 19.42 -14.22 7.95
N PRO A 86 18.09 -14.38 7.93
CA PRO A 86 17.43 -15.45 8.68
C PRO A 86 17.70 -16.84 8.07
N THR A 87 17.63 -17.85 8.94
CA THR A 87 17.71 -19.27 8.60
C THR A 87 16.41 -19.96 9.00
N THR A 88 15.93 -20.89 8.20
CA THR A 88 14.72 -21.69 8.49
C THR A 88 14.98 -23.18 8.27
N ILE A 89 14.14 -24.02 8.89
CA ILE A 89 14.08 -25.45 8.59
C ILE A 89 13.02 -25.63 7.50
N MET A 90 13.42 -26.13 6.34
CA MET A 90 12.51 -26.34 5.20
C MET A 90 11.83 -27.71 5.22
N SER A 91 12.55 -28.72 5.70
CA SER A 91 12.02 -30.08 5.87
C SER A 91 12.82 -30.81 6.94
N VAL A 92 12.27 -31.91 7.45
CA VAL A 92 12.96 -32.85 8.33
C VAL A 92 12.88 -34.21 7.66
N ASP A 93 14.01 -34.89 7.51
CA ASP A 93 14.04 -36.25 6.99
C ASP A 93 13.35 -37.19 8.01
N GLU A 94 12.28 -37.85 7.58
CA GLU A 94 11.49 -38.75 8.43
C GLU A 94 12.29 -39.98 8.91
N THR A 95 13.36 -40.34 8.20
CA THR A 95 14.17 -41.53 8.49
C THR A 95 15.37 -41.24 9.39
N THR A 96 16.10 -40.16 9.11
CA THR A 96 17.30 -39.77 9.88
C THR A 96 16.99 -38.79 11.01
N GLY A 97 15.88 -38.05 10.91
CA GLY A 97 15.54 -36.95 11.82
C GLY A 97 16.35 -35.67 11.59
N GLU A 98 17.20 -35.63 10.55
CA GLU A 98 18.04 -34.48 10.26
C GLU A 98 17.23 -33.35 9.59
N PRO A 99 17.31 -32.10 10.09
CA PRO A 99 16.66 -30.96 9.47
C PRO A 99 17.44 -30.44 8.27
N ALA A 100 16.75 -30.19 7.16
CA ALA A 100 17.28 -29.44 6.03
C ALA A 100 17.12 -27.93 6.29
N TYR A 101 18.23 -27.25 6.53
CA TYR A 101 18.25 -25.80 6.71
C TYR A 101 18.28 -25.07 5.37
N ALA A 102 17.59 -23.94 5.30
CA ALA A 102 17.74 -22.98 4.21
C ALA A 102 17.96 -21.58 4.77
N GLN A 103 18.66 -20.77 4.00
CA GLN A 103 19.01 -19.39 4.35
C GLN A 103 18.29 -18.43 3.43
N TRP A 104 17.88 -17.29 3.98
CA TRP A 104 17.26 -16.25 3.18
C TRP A 104 18.33 -15.41 2.50
N ASN A 105 18.40 -15.54 1.18
CA ASN A 105 19.25 -14.73 0.34
C ASN A 105 18.41 -13.74 -0.45
N TYR A 106 18.92 -12.51 -0.60
CA TYR A 106 18.23 -11.47 -1.33
C TYR A 106 19.18 -10.66 -2.21
N ARG A 107 18.61 -10.02 -3.22
CA ARG A 107 19.28 -9.02 -4.05
C ARG A 107 18.33 -7.84 -4.29
N ILE A 108 18.90 -6.67 -4.54
CA ILE A 108 18.13 -5.49 -4.93
C ILE A 108 18.22 -5.35 -6.44
N LEU A 109 17.06 -5.31 -7.09
CA LEU A 109 16.95 -5.15 -8.53
C LEU A 109 16.09 -3.93 -8.84
N CYS A 110 16.25 -3.40 -10.05
CA CYS A 110 15.43 -2.32 -10.55
C CYS A 110 14.92 -2.70 -11.96
N SER A 111 13.60 -2.63 -12.17
CA SER A 111 12.97 -2.92 -13.45
C SER A 111 12.28 -1.67 -14.01
N PRO A 112 12.45 -1.35 -15.30
CA PRO A 112 11.72 -0.26 -15.92
C PRO A 112 10.21 -0.58 -15.90
N VAL A 113 9.39 0.42 -15.60
CA VAL A 113 7.94 0.29 -15.68
C VAL A 113 7.51 0.62 -17.11
N GLY A 114 6.65 -0.22 -17.70
CA GLY A 114 6.23 -0.11 -19.10
C GLY A 114 5.30 1.08 -19.41
N PHE A 115 4.88 1.82 -18.39
CA PHE A 115 3.96 2.95 -18.50
C PHE A 115 4.35 4.08 -17.54
N ASP A 116 3.84 5.26 -17.81
CA ASP A 116 4.04 6.45 -16.97
C ASP A 116 3.14 6.38 -15.72
N ILE A 117 3.68 6.78 -14.57
CA ILE A 117 2.96 6.78 -13.30
C ILE A 117 2.69 8.24 -12.92
N PRO A 118 1.43 8.68 -12.84
CA PRO A 118 1.11 10.03 -12.39
C PRO A 118 1.58 10.30 -10.96
N LEU A 119 2.12 11.49 -10.71
CA LEU A 119 2.53 11.89 -9.35
C LEU A 119 1.37 11.95 -8.34
N SER A 120 0.12 12.05 -8.82
CA SER A 120 -1.09 11.98 -8.00
C SER A 120 -1.30 10.62 -7.36
N HIS A 121 -0.76 9.54 -7.95
CA HIS A 121 -0.92 8.18 -7.41
C HIS A 121 -0.03 7.90 -6.19
N PHE A 122 0.91 8.79 -5.88
CA PHE A 122 1.79 8.65 -4.71
C PHE A 122 1.16 9.31 -3.50
N HIS A 123 0.47 8.50 -2.70
CA HIS A 123 -0.12 8.94 -1.45
C HIS A 123 0.89 8.79 -0.34
N GLN A 124 1.21 9.89 0.34
CA GLN A 124 2.12 9.85 1.47
C GLN A 124 1.49 9.09 2.63
N GLU A 125 2.22 8.14 3.18
CA GLU A 125 1.87 7.51 4.43
C GLU A 125 2.16 8.43 5.61
N ASN A 126 1.18 8.53 6.50
CA ASN A 126 1.32 9.27 7.75
C ASN A 126 2.09 8.40 8.75
N ASP A 127 3.42 8.55 8.74
CA ASP A 127 4.37 7.96 9.67
C ASP A 127 4.44 8.79 10.95
N LEU A 128 3.69 8.35 11.97
CA LEU A 128 3.61 9.05 13.25
C LEU A 128 4.92 8.97 14.03
N ALA A 129 5.68 7.88 13.92
CA ALA A 129 6.93 7.69 14.66
C ALA A 129 7.97 8.72 14.22
N PHE A 130 8.08 8.96 12.91
CA PHE A 130 8.96 9.99 12.37
C PHE A 130 8.51 11.41 12.75
N GLN A 131 7.20 11.69 12.68
CA GLN A 131 6.65 13.00 13.03
C GLN A 131 6.88 13.35 14.49
N MET A 132 6.62 12.41 15.40
CA MET A 132 6.78 12.61 16.84
C MET A 132 8.25 12.79 17.23
N SER A 133 9.14 11.94 16.71
CA SER A 133 10.58 12.03 17.01
C SER A 133 11.22 13.29 16.44
N SER A 134 10.78 13.75 15.26
CA SER A 134 11.36 14.92 14.58
C SER A 134 10.60 16.22 14.85
N SER A 135 9.44 16.17 15.50
CA SER A 135 8.52 17.32 15.69
C SER A 135 8.15 18.01 14.37
N ILE A 136 7.94 17.24 13.30
CA ILE A 136 7.57 17.74 11.96
C ILE A 136 6.11 17.36 11.67
N LYS A 137 5.33 18.28 11.10
CA LYS A 137 3.96 17.99 10.64
C LYS A 137 3.97 17.13 9.38
N ASN A 138 2.95 16.27 9.20
CA ASN A 138 2.83 15.37 8.05
C ASN A 138 3.05 16.05 6.68
N ASP A 139 2.50 17.26 6.47
CA ASP A 139 2.64 17.98 5.19
C ASP A 139 4.10 18.30 4.84
N HIS A 140 4.91 18.61 5.85
CA HIS A 140 6.33 18.88 5.68
C HIS A 140 7.15 17.59 5.55
N VAL A 141 6.67 16.45 6.04
CA VAL A 141 7.36 15.16 5.87
C VAL A 141 7.51 14.83 4.39
N ARG A 142 6.55 15.22 3.53
CA ARG A 142 6.61 15.05 2.07
C ARG A 142 7.89 15.60 1.44
N GLU A 143 8.39 16.70 2.01
CA GLU A 143 9.60 17.40 1.55
C GLU A 143 10.89 16.81 2.13
N THR A 144 10.80 15.78 2.98
CA THR A 144 11.94 15.13 3.62
C THR A 144 12.27 13.79 2.97
N ARG A 145 13.49 13.30 3.18
CA ARG A 145 13.91 11.96 2.73
C ARG A 145 13.21 10.82 3.48
N ALA A 146 12.57 11.12 4.60
CA ALA A 146 11.86 10.15 5.43
C ALA A 146 10.45 9.82 4.90
N ALA A 147 9.90 10.61 3.97
CA ALA A 147 8.60 10.31 3.39
C ALA A 147 8.53 8.89 2.81
N ARG A 148 7.41 8.23 3.07
CA ARG A 148 7.02 6.93 2.52
C ARG A 148 5.71 7.09 1.77
N PHE A 149 5.51 6.28 0.74
CA PHE A 149 4.36 6.40 -0.15
C PHE A 149 3.67 5.04 -0.33
N LYS A 150 2.34 5.04 -0.42
CA LYS A 150 1.58 3.96 -1.04
C LYS A 150 1.17 4.42 -2.44
N LEU A 151 1.13 3.46 -3.37
CA LEU A 151 0.62 3.70 -4.71
C LEU A 151 -0.87 3.37 -4.77
N PHE A 152 -1.68 4.32 -5.22
CA PHE A 152 -3.11 4.15 -5.38
C PHE A 152 -3.57 4.88 -6.64
N ASP A 153 -4.31 4.21 -7.52
CA ASP A 153 -4.79 4.73 -8.80
C ASP A 153 -6.24 5.22 -8.76
N GLY A 154 -6.86 5.28 -7.58
CA GLY A 154 -8.23 5.79 -7.41
C GLY A 154 -9.34 4.76 -7.65
N GLU A 155 -9.01 3.56 -8.15
CA GLU A 155 -9.99 2.50 -8.36
C GLU A 155 -10.41 1.90 -7.00
N LYS A 156 -11.72 1.92 -6.71
CA LYS A 156 -12.31 1.39 -5.46
C LYS A 156 -12.20 -0.13 -5.35
N ASP A 157 -11.94 -0.83 -6.45
CA ASP A 157 -11.89 -2.29 -6.47
C ASP A 157 -10.50 -2.76 -6.02
N GLN A 158 -10.34 -2.98 -4.71
CA GLN A 158 -9.09 -3.38 -4.04
C GLN A 158 -8.45 -4.69 -4.54
N LYS A 159 -9.06 -5.36 -5.53
CA LYS A 159 -8.66 -6.69 -6.00
C LYS A 159 -7.36 -6.67 -6.80
N HIS A 160 -7.02 -5.55 -7.44
CA HIS A 160 -5.82 -5.42 -8.27
C HIS A 160 -5.27 -3.98 -8.24
N SER A 161 -4.09 -3.79 -7.63
CA SER A 161 -3.45 -2.48 -7.53
C SER A 161 -2.56 -2.18 -8.73
N ILE A 162 -2.19 -0.91 -8.90
CA ILE A 162 -1.15 -0.51 -9.85
C ILE A 162 0.19 -1.23 -9.60
N LEU A 163 0.54 -1.57 -8.36
CA LEU A 163 1.75 -2.35 -8.06
C LEU A 163 1.63 -3.79 -8.59
N ASP A 164 0.43 -4.37 -8.60
CA ASP A 164 0.20 -5.68 -9.22
C ASP A 164 0.44 -5.65 -10.72
N LYS A 165 -0.06 -4.59 -11.38
CA LYS A 165 0.16 -4.37 -12.82
C LYS A 165 1.66 -4.27 -13.12
N ILE A 166 2.44 -3.62 -12.24
CA ILE A 166 3.89 -3.49 -12.40
C ILE A 166 4.58 -4.84 -12.17
N PHE A 167 4.34 -5.51 -11.04
CA PHE A 167 4.99 -6.77 -10.70
C PHE A 167 4.63 -7.92 -11.65
N ALA A 168 3.41 -7.93 -12.19
CA ALA A 168 3.01 -8.90 -13.23
C ALA A 168 3.85 -8.79 -14.51
N SER A 169 4.54 -7.66 -14.75
CA SER A 169 5.47 -7.49 -15.87
C SER A 169 6.92 -7.85 -15.55
N ILE A 170 7.24 -8.08 -14.27
CA ILE A 170 8.60 -8.36 -13.79
C ILE A 170 8.78 -9.87 -13.70
N PRO A 171 9.76 -10.45 -14.41
CA PRO A 171 10.02 -11.88 -14.32
C PRO A 171 10.64 -12.23 -12.97
N GLY A 172 10.36 -13.44 -12.48
CA GLY A 172 11.05 -14.05 -11.36
C GLY A 172 12.47 -14.50 -11.70
N LYS A 173 13.01 -15.44 -10.91
CA LYS A 173 14.39 -15.91 -11.07
C LYS A 173 14.66 -16.62 -12.40
N ASP A 174 13.63 -17.15 -13.07
CA ASP A 174 13.75 -17.81 -14.38
C ASP A 174 13.82 -16.81 -15.56
N ASN A 175 13.77 -15.50 -15.26
CA ASN A 175 13.96 -14.40 -16.20
C ASN A 175 12.90 -14.35 -17.32
N TYR A 176 13.08 -13.45 -18.29
CA TYR A 176 12.17 -13.26 -19.42
C TYR A 176 12.01 -14.55 -20.24
N GLY A 177 10.75 -14.92 -20.52
CA GLY A 177 10.40 -16.13 -21.27
C GLY A 177 9.94 -17.30 -20.38
N ALA A 178 9.98 -17.15 -19.05
CA ALA A 178 9.38 -18.10 -18.13
C ALA A 178 7.87 -18.26 -18.42
N ASN A 179 7.42 -19.50 -18.54
CA ASN A 179 6.01 -19.85 -18.67
C ASN A 179 5.73 -21.00 -17.71
N LEU A 180 5.54 -20.65 -16.45
CA LEU A 180 5.27 -21.58 -15.37
C LEU A 180 3.82 -21.43 -14.93
N THR A 181 3.19 -22.53 -14.58
CA THR A 181 1.85 -22.52 -13.99
C THR A 181 1.89 -23.34 -12.72
N LEU A 182 1.17 -22.86 -11.70
CA LEU A 182 1.03 -23.56 -10.43
C LEU A 182 -0.36 -24.20 -10.36
N GLN A 183 -0.43 -25.40 -9.79
CA GLN A 183 -1.68 -26.06 -9.47
C GLN A 183 -1.86 -26.10 -7.95
N ALA A 184 -2.99 -25.59 -7.47
CA ALA A 184 -3.36 -25.63 -6.07
C ALA A 184 -4.18 -26.92 -5.82
N PHE A 185 -3.50 -27.99 -5.38
CA PHE A 185 -4.15 -29.25 -5.00
C PHE A 185 -5.09 -29.82 -6.08
N ASP A 186 -4.57 -29.94 -7.31
CA ASP A 186 -5.26 -30.44 -8.52
C ASP A 186 -6.23 -29.45 -9.19
N ASP A 187 -6.36 -28.22 -8.67
CA ASP A 187 -7.08 -27.13 -9.34
C ASP A 187 -6.08 -26.13 -9.97
N ASP A 188 -6.30 -25.79 -11.23
CA ASP A 188 -5.53 -24.75 -11.92
C ASP A 188 -5.82 -23.36 -11.32
N ILE A 189 -4.78 -22.53 -11.26
CA ILE A 189 -4.93 -21.13 -10.85
C ILE A 189 -4.92 -20.20 -12.08
N TYR A 190 -5.78 -19.19 -12.03
CA TYR A 190 -6.04 -18.26 -13.11
C TYR A 190 -5.67 -16.84 -12.71
N ASP A 191 -5.44 -16.01 -13.72
CA ASP A 191 -5.15 -14.59 -13.57
C ASP A 191 -6.33 -13.85 -12.92
N ALA A 192 -6.06 -13.22 -11.77
CA ALA A 192 -7.05 -12.47 -11.01
C ALA A 192 -7.40 -11.11 -11.65
N SER A 193 -6.53 -10.58 -12.52
CA SER A 193 -6.76 -9.31 -13.22
C SER A 193 -7.73 -9.43 -14.40
N LYS A 194 -7.98 -10.65 -14.86
CA LYS A 194 -8.82 -10.93 -16.04
C LYS A 194 -10.10 -11.62 -15.64
N GLU A 195 -11.21 -11.24 -16.27
CA GLU A 195 -12.48 -11.95 -16.11
C GLU A 195 -12.40 -13.37 -16.70
N SER A 196 -11.64 -13.54 -17.79
CA SER A 196 -11.42 -14.83 -18.42
C SER A 196 -10.62 -15.80 -17.54
N ASN A 197 -10.81 -17.10 -17.76
CA ASN A 197 -10.04 -18.15 -17.08
C ASN A 197 -8.72 -18.40 -17.82
N LEU A 198 -7.89 -17.35 -17.91
CA LEU A 198 -6.52 -17.45 -18.41
C LEU A 198 -5.63 -18.01 -17.30
N LEU A 199 -4.86 -19.05 -17.60
CA LEU A 199 -3.89 -19.61 -16.64
C LEU A 199 -2.90 -18.52 -16.20
N LEU A 200 -2.62 -18.46 -14.92
CA LEU A 200 -1.67 -17.52 -14.36
C LEU A 200 -0.23 -17.97 -14.65
N ASN A 201 0.56 -17.11 -15.30
CA ASN A 201 1.98 -17.36 -15.48
C ASN A 201 2.74 -17.04 -14.18
N THR A 202 2.91 -18.04 -13.33
CA THR A 202 3.63 -17.91 -12.05
C THR A 202 5.12 -17.70 -12.22
N GLY A 203 5.68 -17.71 -13.43
CA GLY A 203 7.06 -17.27 -13.66
C GLY A 203 7.28 -15.77 -13.43
N TYR A 204 6.20 -14.99 -13.31
CA TYR A 204 6.20 -13.57 -13.01
C TYR A 204 5.64 -13.30 -11.61
N TYR A 205 5.89 -12.11 -11.08
CA TYR A 205 5.52 -11.76 -9.71
C TYR A 205 4.03 -11.44 -9.57
N HIS A 206 3.34 -12.22 -8.75
CA HIS A 206 1.90 -12.07 -8.46
C HIS A 206 1.62 -12.16 -6.95
N ARG A 207 0.61 -11.43 -6.47
CA ARG A 207 0.14 -11.51 -5.07
C ARG A 207 -1.25 -12.10 -4.92
N SER A 208 -1.95 -12.37 -6.02
CA SER A 208 -3.30 -12.90 -6.00
C SER A 208 -3.56 -13.80 -7.19
N TYR A 209 -4.51 -14.72 -7.01
CA TYR A 209 -4.96 -15.65 -8.04
C TYR A 209 -6.46 -15.88 -7.94
N LYS A 210 -7.02 -16.42 -9.03
CA LYS A 210 -8.42 -16.81 -9.14
C LYS A 210 -8.50 -18.33 -9.30
N LEU A 211 -9.44 -18.96 -8.62
CA LEU A 211 -9.80 -20.37 -8.79
C LEU A 211 -11.08 -20.49 -9.61
N TYR A 212 -11.17 -21.56 -10.41
CA TYR A 212 -12.41 -21.88 -11.13
C TYR A 212 -13.54 -22.27 -10.18
N LYS A 213 -13.25 -23.13 -9.21
CA LYS A 213 -14.21 -23.54 -8.18
C LYS A 213 -14.14 -22.57 -7.01
N LYS A 214 -15.30 -22.14 -6.53
CA LYS A 214 -15.40 -21.37 -5.28
C LYS A 214 -14.94 -22.23 -4.11
N GLY A 215 -14.13 -21.66 -3.22
CA GLY A 215 -13.72 -22.31 -1.98
C GLY A 215 -14.87 -22.46 -0.99
N ALA A 216 -14.60 -23.05 0.17
CA ALA A 216 -15.60 -23.28 1.22
C ALA A 216 -16.31 -21.99 1.69
N SER A 217 -15.63 -20.85 1.62
CA SER A 217 -16.19 -19.53 1.94
C SER A 217 -16.96 -18.87 0.78
N GLY A 218 -17.15 -19.56 -0.35
CA GLY A 218 -17.83 -19.04 -1.54
C GLY A 218 -17.00 -18.06 -2.39
N LEU A 219 -15.74 -17.82 -2.01
CA LEU A 219 -14.81 -16.94 -2.71
C LEU A 219 -14.02 -17.70 -3.78
N SER A 220 -13.81 -17.07 -4.93
CA SER A 220 -12.95 -17.57 -6.02
C SER A 220 -11.61 -16.82 -6.11
N PHE A 221 -11.45 -15.73 -5.38
CA PHE A 221 -10.22 -14.94 -5.31
C PHE A 221 -9.46 -15.26 -4.02
N ALA A 222 -8.14 -15.38 -4.12
CA ALA A 222 -7.28 -15.61 -2.97
C ALA A 222 -5.91 -14.92 -3.12
N PRO A 223 -5.29 -14.49 -2.01
CA PRO A 223 -3.91 -14.02 -2.00
C PRO A 223 -2.95 -15.18 -2.30
N LEU A 224 -1.90 -14.91 -3.05
CA LEU A 224 -0.86 -15.86 -3.45
C LEU A 224 0.40 -15.62 -2.59
N GLY A 225 0.85 -16.66 -1.88
CA GLY A 225 2.00 -16.55 -0.97
C GLY A 225 1.54 -16.15 0.43
N PHE A 226 2.17 -15.13 1.00
CA PHE A 226 1.70 -14.57 2.27
C PHE A 226 0.65 -13.51 1.96
N ASN A 227 -0.44 -13.48 2.73
CA ASN A 227 -1.51 -12.49 2.58
C ASN A 227 -1.05 -11.09 3.03
N ASP A 228 -0.08 -10.53 2.31
CA ASP A 228 0.60 -9.28 2.58
C ASP A 228 0.46 -8.37 1.35
N GLU A 229 0.05 -7.13 1.58
CA GLU A 229 -0.19 -6.16 0.50
C GLU A 229 1.08 -5.81 -0.28
N ASN A 230 2.25 -5.97 0.36
CA ASN A 230 3.55 -5.51 -0.13
C ASN A 230 4.51 -6.66 -0.46
N MET A 231 4.01 -7.88 -0.68
CA MET A 231 4.85 -9.00 -1.11
C MET A 231 4.23 -9.78 -2.27
N TRP A 232 5.02 -9.97 -3.32
CA TRP A 232 4.66 -10.73 -4.50
C TRP A 232 5.47 -12.02 -4.57
N MET A 233 4.91 -13.06 -5.17
CA MET A 233 5.54 -14.37 -5.33
C MET A 233 5.70 -14.72 -6.81
N ALA A 234 6.84 -15.31 -7.15
CA ALA A 234 7.08 -15.95 -8.44
C ALA A 234 7.66 -17.35 -8.25
N GLN A 235 7.23 -18.29 -9.07
CA GLN A 235 7.77 -19.64 -9.17
C GLN A 235 9.10 -19.63 -9.94
N THR A 236 9.97 -20.57 -9.61
CA THR A 236 11.25 -20.78 -10.27
C THR A 236 11.56 -22.26 -10.43
N THR A 237 12.37 -22.59 -11.44
CA THR A 237 12.90 -23.94 -11.67
C THR A 237 14.31 -24.11 -11.12
N GLN A 238 14.96 -23.05 -10.61
CA GLN A 238 16.33 -23.12 -10.12
C GLN A 238 16.49 -24.05 -8.91
N GLU A 239 17.37 -25.04 -9.00
CA GLU A 239 17.54 -26.08 -7.98
C GLU A 239 18.12 -25.58 -6.66
N ASN A 240 18.89 -24.48 -6.70
CA ASN A 240 19.49 -23.86 -5.51
C ASN A 240 18.43 -23.24 -4.58
N ILE A 241 17.22 -22.98 -5.08
CA ILE A 241 16.09 -22.49 -4.28
C ILE A 241 15.46 -23.67 -3.55
N ALA A 242 15.30 -23.51 -2.24
CA ALA A 242 14.73 -24.51 -1.39
C ALA A 242 13.25 -24.76 -1.75
N PRO A 243 12.85 -26.00 -2.04
CA PRO A 243 11.48 -26.31 -2.38
C PRO A 243 10.59 -26.37 -1.14
N VAL A 244 9.35 -25.96 -1.32
CA VAL A 244 8.24 -26.25 -0.41
C VAL A 244 7.54 -27.49 -0.93
N GLN A 245 7.44 -28.52 -0.09
CA GLN A 245 6.83 -29.80 -0.42
C GLN A 245 5.56 -30.02 0.38
N SER A 246 4.55 -30.58 -0.27
CA SER A 246 3.31 -31.01 0.39
C SER A 246 2.90 -32.37 -0.14
N LYS A 247 2.55 -33.28 0.78
CA LYS A 247 2.06 -34.61 0.46
C LYS A 247 0.57 -34.68 0.77
N ARG A 248 -0.23 -34.84 -0.26
CA ARG A 248 -1.69 -35.03 -0.12
C ARG A 248 -1.99 -36.50 -0.30
N CYS A 249 -2.70 -37.10 0.65
CA CYS A 249 -3.21 -38.46 0.53
C CYS A 249 -4.73 -38.44 0.51
N SER A 250 -5.32 -38.92 -0.58
CA SER A 250 -6.77 -39.10 -0.73
C SER A 250 -7.10 -40.59 -0.73
N VAL A 251 -8.29 -40.92 -0.24
CA VAL A 251 -8.83 -42.27 -0.29
C VAL A 251 -9.73 -42.34 -1.53
N VAL A 252 -9.30 -43.08 -2.54
CA VAL A 252 -10.04 -43.27 -3.78
C VAL A 252 -10.63 -44.67 -3.85
N GLN A 253 -11.88 -44.76 -4.30
CA GLN A 253 -12.56 -46.02 -4.51
C GLN A 253 -12.08 -46.65 -5.82
N VAL A 254 -11.46 -47.82 -5.74
CA VAL A 254 -10.91 -48.54 -6.91
C VAL A 254 -11.91 -49.57 -7.44
N ARG A 255 -12.77 -50.11 -6.55
CA ARG A 255 -13.86 -51.04 -6.87
C ARG A 255 -15.04 -50.84 -5.91
N ALA A 256 -16.20 -51.43 -6.22
CA ALA A 256 -17.47 -51.28 -5.50
C ALA A 256 -17.40 -51.36 -3.96
N ALA A 257 -16.38 -52.03 -3.39
CA ALA A 257 -16.14 -52.09 -1.94
C ALA A 257 -14.66 -51.90 -1.53
N THR A 258 -13.78 -51.45 -2.43
CA THR A 258 -12.33 -51.37 -2.16
C THR A 258 -11.84 -49.93 -2.25
N PHE A 259 -11.36 -49.42 -1.12
CA PHE A 259 -10.77 -48.09 -1.01
C PHE A 259 -9.25 -48.21 -0.93
N LYS A 260 -8.53 -47.42 -1.73
CA LYS A 260 -7.07 -47.34 -1.70
C LYS A 260 -6.65 -45.92 -1.34
N LYS A 261 -5.71 -45.80 -0.40
CA LYS A 261 -5.03 -44.53 -0.12
C LYS A 261 -4.05 -44.26 -1.26
N VAL A 262 -4.25 -43.19 -2.00
CA VAL A 262 -3.33 -42.70 -3.04
C VAL A 262 -2.76 -41.38 -2.55
N CYS A 263 -1.44 -41.28 -2.54
CA CYS A 263 -0.74 -40.08 -2.14
C CYS A 263 -0.06 -39.43 -3.35
N SER A 264 -0.32 -38.14 -3.57
CA SER A 264 0.41 -37.28 -4.50
C SER A 264 1.32 -36.33 -3.70
N SER A 265 2.53 -36.11 -4.22
CA SER A 265 3.45 -35.12 -3.64
C SER A 265 3.59 -33.98 -4.62
N SER A 266 3.45 -32.76 -4.13
CA SER A 266 3.63 -31.53 -4.89
C SER A 266 4.83 -30.78 -4.34
N MET A 267 5.67 -30.28 -5.24
CA MET A 267 6.86 -29.52 -4.92
C MET A 267 6.83 -28.20 -5.69
N VAL A 268 7.08 -27.10 -5.01
CA VAL A 268 7.20 -25.77 -5.64
C VAL A 268 8.41 -25.04 -5.09
N ARG A 269 9.12 -24.32 -5.96
CA ARG A 269 10.19 -23.39 -5.57
C ARG A 269 9.74 -21.99 -5.89
N VAL A 270 9.96 -21.06 -4.96
CA VAL A 270 9.41 -19.71 -5.04
C VAL A 270 10.44 -18.66 -4.63
N SER A 271 10.40 -17.52 -5.30
CA SER A 271 11.02 -16.28 -4.88
C SER A 271 9.96 -15.24 -4.55
N HIS A 272 10.33 -14.27 -3.72
CA HIS A 272 9.47 -13.19 -3.29
C HIS A 272 10.05 -11.84 -3.71
N ALA A 273 9.19 -10.90 -4.05
CA ALA A 273 9.56 -9.53 -4.36
C ALA A 273 8.86 -8.56 -3.42
N ILE A 274 9.62 -7.61 -2.88
CA ILE A 274 9.15 -6.54 -1.99
C ILE A 274 9.52 -5.19 -2.61
N PRO A 275 8.56 -4.30 -2.89
CA PRO A 275 8.85 -2.99 -3.46
C PRO A 275 9.62 -2.14 -2.45
N LEU A 276 10.66 -1.46 -2.93
CA LEU A 276 11.47 -0.55 -2.10
C LEU A 276 11.18 0.91 -2.46
N GLU A 277 11.26 1.25 -3.74
CA GLU A 277 11.04 2.61 -4.21
C GLU A 277 10.77 2.67 -5.72
N ILE A 278 10.07 3.71 -6.15
CA ILE A 278 10.00 4.09 -7.56
C ILE A 278 10.92 5.29 -7.79
N ILE A 279 11.76 5.17 -8.82
CA ILE A 279 12.75 6.16 -9.22
C ILE A 279 12.39 6.67 -10.61
N TYR A 280 12.18 7.97 -10.75
CA TYR A 280 12.16 8.62 -12.05
C TYR A 280 13.59 8.89 -12.51
N LEU A 281 13.94 8.36 -13.66
CA LEU A 281 15.20 8.68 -14.31
C LEU A 281 15.24 10.16 -14.71
N THR A 282 16.44 10.70 -14.84
CA THR A 282 16.62 12.05 -15.37
C THR A 282 17.40 11.98 -16.68
N PRO A 283 17.20 12.95 -17.58
CA PRO A 283 17.66 12.82 -18.96
C PRO A 283 19.14 12.55 -19.18
N LEU A 284 20.08 12.85 -18.27
CA LEU A 284 21.46 13.01 -18.72
C LEU A 284 22.55 12.74 -17.66
N LEU A 285 23.14 11.55 -17.72
CA LEU A 285 24.50 11.27 -17.21
C LEU A 285 25.56 12.13 -17.93
N SER A 286 25.30 12.51 -19.19
CA SER A 286 26.21 13.27 -20.06
C SER A 286 25.97 14.78 -20.09
N TRP A 287 25.07 15.32 -19.26
CA TRP A 287 24.76 16.76 -19.29
C TRP A 287 25.85 17.56 -18.61
N ASN A 288 26.47 18.43 -19.41
CA ASN A 288 27.58 19.24 -18.97
C ASN A 288 27.47 20.66 -19.56
N PRO A 289 26.48 21.45 -19.14
CA PRO A 289 26.20 22.78 -19.73
C PRO A 289 27.36 23.77 -19.53
N TYR A 290 28.26 23.49 -18.59
CA TYR A 290 29.45 24.29 -18.31
C TYR A 290 30.74 23.71 -18.94
N THR A 291 30.64 22.62 -19.71
CA THR A 291 31.78 21.91 -20.33
C THR A 291 32.91 21.67 -19.32
N ILE A 292 32.54 21.22 -18.13
CA ILE A 292 33.44 20.83 -17.05
C ILE A 292 34.26 19.63 -17.51
N THR A 293 35.58 19.69 -17.38
CA THR A 293 36.45 18.55 -17.71
C THR A 293 36.09 17.38 -16.80
N TYR A 294 35.76 16.23 -17.40
CA TYR A 294 35.52 15.01 -16.65
C TYR A 294 36.83 14.59 -15.99
N ASN A 295 36.88 14.65 -14.66
CA ASN A 295 37.93 14.01 -13.89
C ASN A 295 37.39 12.65 -13.45
N THR A 296 38.17 11.59 -13.67
CA THR A 296 37.80 10.22 -13.28
C THR A 296 37.82 9.98 -11.78
N ASP A 297 38.07 11.03 -10.99
CA ASP A 297 37.94 10.96 -9.55
C ASP A 297 36.48 10.63 -9.22
N PRO A 298 36.20 9.51 -8.54
CA PRO A 298 34.87 9.20 -8.08
C PRO A 298 34.48 10.36 -7.15
N ALA A 299 33.66 11.29 -7.65
CA ALA A 299 32.88 12.18 -6.81
C ALA A 299 31.81 11.34 -6.09
N ASP A 300 32.27 10.28 -5.42
CA ASP A 300 31.48 9.27 -4.80
C ASP A 300 31.43 9.62 -3.33
N THR A 301 30.25 10.12 -2.98
CA THR A 301 29.62 10.21 -1.67
C THR A 301 29.14 11.62 -1.34
N VAL A 302 28.03 12.00 -2.00
CA VAL A 302 26.72 12.48 -1.48
C VAL A 302 26.66 13.49 -0.28
N LYS A 303 27.69 13.68 0.53
CA LYS A 303 27.70 14.58 1.70
C LYS A 303 28.20 15.99 1.40
N LEU A 304 29.01 16.20 0.36
CA LEU A 304 29.67 17.49 0.10
C LEU A 304 29.51 17.97 -1.34
N TYR A 305 29.66 19.29 -1.50
CA TYR A 305 29.77 19.97 -2.78
C TYR A 305 31.26 20.20 -3.05
N THR A 306 31.65 20.17 -4.32
CA THR A 306 32.99 20.59 -4.73
C THR A 306 32.90 21.89 -5.51
N TYR A 307 33.96 22.70 -5.49
CA TYR A 307 34.05 23.87 -6.35
C TYR A 307 34.87 23.50 -7.57
N VAL A 308 34.29 23.69 -8.75
CA VAL A 308 34.99 23.49 -10.02
C VAL A 308 35.09 24.81 -10.74
N LEU A 309 36.25 25.10 -11.31
CA LEU A 309 36.46 26.29 -12.12
C LEU A 309 35.74 26.10 -13.45
N ALA A 310 34.74 26.94 -13.73
CA ALA A 310 34.11 26.96 -15.04
C ALA A 310 34.99 27.71 -16.05
N LYS A 311 34.70 27.57 -17.36
CA LYS A 311 35.44 28.26 -18.44
C LYS A 311 35.41 29.79 -18.32
N ASP A 312 34.44 30.35 -17.60
CA ASP A 312 34.35 31.79 -17.29
C ASP A 312 35.34 32.24 -16.20
N GLY A 313 36.19 31.32 -15.71
CA GLY A 313 37.17 31.57 -14.64
C GLY A 313 36.53 31.70 -13.25
N ARG A 314 35.21 31.48 -13.11
CA ARG A 314 34.52 31.61 -11.83
C ARG A 314 34.35 30.23 -11.18
N PRO A 315 34.61 30.10 -9.87
CA PRO A 315 34.35 28.86 -9.15
C PRO A 315 32.84 28.60 -9.10
N LYS A 316 32.42 27.41 -9.52
CA LYS A 316 31.04 26.94 -9.45
C LYS A 316 30.94 25.81 -8.43
N LYS A 317 29.99 25.94 -7.52
CA LYS A 317 29.64 24.89 -6.57
C LYS A 317 28.85 23.81 -7.30
N VAL A 318 29.42 22.62 -7.42
CA VAL A 318 28.83 21.46 -8.10
C VAL A 318 28.69 20.29 -7.12
N ALA A 319 27.79 19.38 -7.44
CA ALA A 319 27.63 18.13 -6.72
C ALA A 319 27.31 17.02 -7.73
N ALA A 320 27.53 15.77 -7.36
CA ALA A 320 27.25 14.63 -8.23
C ALA A 320 25.82 14.70 -8.79
N SER A 321 25.71 14.48 -10.11
CA SER A 321 24.48 14.48 -10.90
C SER A 321 23.62 13.22 -10.74
N GLY A 322 24.04 12.29 -9.87
CA GLY A 322 23.35 11.02 -9.63
C GLY A 322 21.94 11.16 -9.05
N THR A 323 21.27 10.03 -8.93
CA THR A 323 19.86 9.95 -8.53
C THR A 323 19.65 10.44 -7.09
N ARG A 324 18.99 11.59 -6.93
CA ARG A 324 18.64 12.16 -5.62
C ARG A 324 17.18 11.89 -5.29
N ILE A 325 16.87 11.75 -3.99
CA ILE A 325 15.47 11.69 -3.55
C ILE A 325 14.77 13.00 -3.91
N ILE A 326 15.40 14.12 -3.58
CA ILE A 326 14.93 15.48 -3.90
C ILE A 326 16.11 16.23 -4.53
N LEU A 327 15.89 16.78 -5.71
CA LEU A 327 16.85 17.64 -6.40
C LEU A 327 17.05 18.95 -5.63
N GLN A 328 18.21 19.58 -5.83
CA GLN A 328 18.42 20.95 -5.37
C GLN A 328 17.37 21.88 -5.98
N ASN A 329 17.13 23.02 -5.33
CA ASN A 329 16.21 24.02 -5.85
C ASN A 329 16.67 24.48 -7.24
N ILE A 330 15.88 24.21 -8.27
CA ILE A 330 16.13 24.64 -9.64
C ILE A 330 15.49 26.02 -9.79
N GLU A 331 16.29 27.02 -10.15
CA GLU A 331 15.80 28.38 -10.37
C GLU A 331 14.67 28.41 -11.41
N GLY A 332 13.52 28.99 -11.04
CA GLY A 332 12.31 29.06 -11.87
C GLY A 332 11.40 27.82 -11.79
N VAL A 333 11.89 26.69 -11.28
CA VAL A 333 11.12 25.42 -11.23
C VAL A 333 10.84 24.99 -9.78
N GLY A 334 11.77 25.18 -8.86
CA GLY A 334 11.66 24.76 -7.46
C GLY A 334 12.37 23.44 -7.16
N LYS A 335 11.99 22.80 -6.03
CA LYS A 335 12.46 21.46 -5.66
C LYS A 335 11.61 20.39 -6.33
N ILE A 336 12.26 19.32 -6.79
CA ILE A 336 11.60 18.18 -7.45
C ILE A 336 12.02 16.89 -6.74
N ARG A 337 11.04 16.04 -6.41
CA ARG A 337 11.29 14.69 -5.92
C ARG A 337 11.38 13.73 -7.12
N LEU A 338 12.37 12.84 -7.09
CA LEU A 338 12.54 11.80 -8.12
C LEU A 338 12.41 10.39 -7.55
N ARG A 339 12.63 10.21 -6.25
CA ARG A 339 12.53 8.89 -5.58
C ARG A 339 11.38 8.89 -4.60
N TYR A 340 10.56 7.86 -4.72
CA TYR A 340 9.36 7.64 -3.93
C TYR A 340 9.50 6.29 -3.22
N PRO A 341 10.08 6.28 -2.01
CA PRO A 341 10.16 5.06 -1.20
C PRO A 341 8.77 4.53 -0.89
N ILE A 342 8.54 3.26 -1.17
CA ILE A 342 7.27 2.59 -0.91
C ILE A 342 7.23 2.19 0.57
N ALA A 343 6.07 2.37 1.21
CA ALA A 343 5.89 2.02 2.62
C ALA A 343 6.13 0.51 2.83
N PRO A 344 6.88 0.11 3.89
CA PRO A 344 7.34 -1.27 4.03
C PRO A 344 6.25 -2.25 4.51
N VAL A 345 6.52 -3.52 4.19
CA VAL A 345 5.79 -4.78 4.51
C VAL A 345 5.40 -4.94 5.99
N HIS A 346 6.26 -4.52 6.94
CA HIS A 346 6.18 -5.03 8.32
C HIS A 346 5.86 -3.99 9.39
N GLY A 347 5.11 -2.94 9.06
CA GLY A 347 4.46 -2.13 10.11
C GLY A 347 3.32 -2.92 10.75
N GLU A 348 2.38 -3.40 9.94
CA GLU A 348 1.03 -3.81 10.34
C GLU A 348 0.96 -4.96 11.36
N GLY A 349 1.98 -5.81 11.42
CA GLY A 349 2.09 -6.91 12.38
C GLY A 349 2.66 -6.54 13.76
N SER A 350 3.45 -5.47 13.86
CA SER A 350 4.14 -5.09 15.10
C SER A 350 3.14 -4.54 16.14
N PRO A 351 3.19 -4.98 17.41
CA PRO A 351 2.38 -4.39 18.49
C PRO A 351 2.58 -2.87 18.59
N VAL A 352 3.82 -2.40 18.45
CA VAL A 352 4.17 -0.97 18.49
C VAL A 352 3.50 -0.21 17.35
N TRP A 353 3.44 -0.80 16.15
CA TRP A 353 2.77 -0.16 15.02
C TRP A 353 1.25 -0.15 15.17
N LYS A 354 0.66 -1.24 15.68
CA LYS A 354 -0.78 -1.29 16.00
C LYS A 354 -1.15 -0.23 17.03
N GLU A 355 -0.32 -0.06 18.06
CA GLU A 355 -0.48 1.00 19.06
C GLU A 355 -0.27 2.40 18.47
N LEU A 356 0.75 2.60 17.63
CA LEU A 356 0.97 3.87 16.94
C LEU A 356 -0.14 4.22 15.96
N ASN A 357 -0.71 3.25 15.25
CA ASN A 357 -1.86 3.44 14.38
C ASN A 357 -3.12 3.74 15.20
N ALA A 358 -3.35 3.04 16.31
CA ALA A 358 -4.44 3.38 17.22
C ALA A 358 -4.25 4.79 17.83
N LEU A 359 -3.01 5.18 18.11
CA LEU A 359 -2.67 6.51 18.60
C LEU A 359 -2.80 7.58 17.50
N LYS A 360 -2.53 7.22 16.24
CA LYS A 360 -2.66 8.10 15.07
C LYS A 360 -4.07 8.65 14.97
N ASP A 361 -5.10 7.86 15.20
CA ASP A 361 -6.49 8.35 15.17
C ASP A 361 -6.81 9.33 16.31
N LYS A 362 -6.08 9.21 17.44
CA LYS A 362 -6.22 10.08 18.61
C LYS A 362 -5.39 11.37 18.54
N VAL A 363 -4.25 11.33 17.84
CA VAL A 363 -3.28 12.44 17.69
C VAL A 363 -3.55 13.26 16.43
N SER A 364 -3.94 12.60 15.33
CA SER A 364 -4.55 13.26 14.19
C SER A 364 -5.92 13.74 14.70
N ASP A 365 -6.24 15.03 14.62
CA ASP A 365 -7.51 15.58 15.14
C ASP A 365 -8.77 15.04 14.43
N THR A 366 -8.67 13.97 13.64
CA THR A 366 -9.76 13.23 12.98
C THR A 366 -10.81 12.68 13.93
N GLY A 367 -10.50 12.54 15.23
CA GLY A 367 -11.43 12.08 16.27
C GLY A 367 -11.83 13.11 17.33
N LYS A 368 -11.36 14.37 17.27
CA LYS A 368 -11.64 15.38 18.33
C LYS A 368 -12.69 16.41 17.97
N ALA A 369 -12.93 16.62 16.69
CA ALA A 369 -13.94 17.55 16.22
C ALA A 369 -15.06 16.78 15.53
N PRO A 370 -16.33 17.14 15.76
CA PRO A 370 -17.41 16.65 14.93
C PRO A 370 -17.07 16.93 13.45
N PRO A 371 -17.35 15.99 12.54
CA PRO A 371 -17.04 16.21 11.14
C PRO A 371 -17.79 17.44 10.65
N SER A 372 -17.19 18.27 9.80
CA SER A 372 -17.91 19.45 9.25
C SER A 372 -19.10 19.02 8.39
N THR A 373 -18.99 17.86 7.75
CA THR A 373 -19.98 17.30 6.84
C THR A 373 -20.12 15.79 7.02
N VAL A 374 -21.33 15.28 6.75
CA VAL A 374 -21.71 13.88 6.79
C VAL A 374 -22.22 13.48 5.42
N LEU A 375 -21.63 12.44 4.86
CA LEU A 375 -21.90 11.92 3.52
C LEU A 375 -22.86 10.74 3.60
N PHE A 376 -23.90 10.80 2.79
CA PHE A 376 -24.84 9.73 2.51
C PHE A 376 -24.79 9.37 1.04
N GLN A 377 -25.01 8.11 0.74
CA GLN A 377 -25.19 7.63 -0.62
C GLN A 377 -26.61 7.11 -0.79
N MET A 378 -27.25 7.47 -1.91
CA MET A 378 -28.55 6.94 -2.28
C MET A 378 -28.43 5.46 -2.67
N THR A 379 -29.50 4.68 -2.49
CA THR A 379 -29.52 3.30 -2.99
C THR A 379 -29.48 3.31 -4.51
N GLU A 380 -28.63 2.51 -5.14
CA GLU A 380 -28.51 2.40 -6.60
C GLU A 380 -29.88 2.14 -7.29
N THR A 381 -30.07 2.78 -8.45
CA THR A 381 -31.23 2.53 -9.33
C THR A 381 -30.73 1.98 -10.66
N THR A 382 -31.48 1.07 -11.27
CA THR A 382 -31.19 0.47 -12.59
C THR A 382 -32.20 0.89 -13.66
N ARG A 383 -33.05 1.88 -13.35
CA ARG A 383 -34.15 2.29 -14.23
C ARG A 383 -33.64 3.16 -15.38
N ASN A 384 -33.98 2.79 -16.61
CA ASN A 384 -33.62 3.50 -17.83
C ASN A 384 -34.82 4.28 -18.40
N PRO A 385 -34.69 5.55 -18.84
CA PRO A 385 -33.52 6.44 -18.70
C PRO A 385 -33.40 7.02 -17.27
N PRO A 386 -32.17 7.23 -16.73
CA PRO A 386 -30.88 7.25 -17.43
C PRO A 386 -30.03 5.96 -17.38
N GLY A 387 -30.42 4.93 -16.62
CA GLY A 387 -29.69 3.67 -16.50
C GLY A 387 -29.18 3.42 -15.09
N GLU A 388 -28.20 2.53 -14.92
CA GLU A 388 -27.62 2.21 -13.61
C GLU A 388 -26.78 3.38 -13.07
N HIS A 389 -27.17 3.93 -11.91
CA HIS A 389 -26.45 5.01 -11.24
C HIS A 389 -26.85 5.20 -9.76
N THR A 390 -26.07 6.02 -9.06
CA THR A 390 -26.31 6.49 -7.69
C THR A 390 -25.95 7.97 -7.53
N HIS A 391 -26.34 8.56 -6.41
CA HIS A 391 -26.03 9.93 -6.03
C HIS A 391 -25.51 10.01 -4.60
N ASP A 392 -24.63 10.96 -4.37
CA ASP A 392 -24.09 11.30 -3.07
C ASP A 392 -24.77 12.57 -2.53
N VAL A 393 -25.04 12.57 -1.24
CA VAL A 393 -25.77 13.60 -0.52
C VAL A 393 -24.96 14.00 0.70
N THR A 394 -24.57 15.26 0.78
CA THR A 394 -23.77 15.78 1.90
C THR A 394 -24.64 16.69 2.76
N ILE A 395 -24.60 16.49 4.08
CA ILE A 395 -25.21 17.38 5.08
C ILE A 395 -24.17 17.86 6.07
N THR A 396 -24.46 18.92 6.80
CA THR A 396 -23.64 19.34 7.95
C THR A 396 -23.86 18.42 9.14
N TYR A 397 -22.92 18.41 10.09
CA TYR A 397 -23.09 17.61 11.31
C TYR A 397 -24.25 18.09 12.20
N ASP A 398 -24.55 19.39 12.22
CA ASP A 398 -25.72 19.91 12.93
C ASP A 398 -27.02 19.38 12.32
N GLU A 399 -27.12 19.34 10.98
CA GLU A 399 -28.25 18.72 10.28
C GLU A 399 -28.35 17.21 10.54
N PHE A 400 -27.21 16.53 10.65
CA PHE A 400 -27.16 15.13 11.06
C PHE A 400 -27.75 14.92 12.46
N LEU A 401 -27.43 15.79 13.41
CA LEU A 401 -28.03 15.79 14.75
C LEU A 401 -29.54 16.13 14.69
N MET A 402 -29.97 17.02 13.79
CA MET A 402 -31.40 17.32 13.56
C MET A 402 -32.17 16.08 13.06
N LEU A 403 -31.60 15.30 12.13
CA LEU A 403 -32.20 14.01 11.72
C LEU A 403 -32.36 13.06 12.92
N HIS A 404 -31.36 13.02 13.80
CA HIS A 404 -31.41 12.28 15.06
C HIS A 404 -32.31 12.92 16.12
N LYS A 405 -32.91 14.09 15.86
CA LYS A 405 -34.01 14.66 16.63
C LYS A 405 -35.39 14.45 15.97
N ARG A 406 -35.47 13.58 14.94
CA ARG A 406 -36.67 13.34 14.09
C ARG A 406 -37.11 14.56 13.29
N MET A 407 -36.23 15.54 13.11
CA MET A 407 -36.47 16.62 12.16
C MET A 407 -36.17 16.13 10.74
N THR A 408 -36.60 16.93 9.77
CA THR A 408 -36.31 16.70 8.36
C THR A 408 -35.31 17.71 7.86
N VAL A 409 -34.38 17.27 7.00
CA VAL A 409 -33.35 18.14 6.41
C VAL A 409 -33.56 18.17 4.90
N ASN A 410 -33.59 19.37 4.32
CA ASN A 410 -33.71 19.55 2.88
C ASN A 410 -32.32 19.60 2.28
N VAL A 411 -32.05 18.74 1.30
CA VAL A 411 -30.72 18.57 0.72
C VAL A 411 -30.84 18.44 -0.79
N THR A 412 -29.78 18.81 -1.49
CA THR A 412 -29.67 18.51 -2.92
C THR A 412 -28.52 17.54 -3.11
N SER A 413 -28.74 16.47 -3.87
CA SER A 413 -27.68 15.52 -4.22
C SER A 413 -26.66 16.17 -5.15
N ASP A 414 -25.53 15.49 -5.32
CA ASP A 414 -24.62 15.76 -6.42
C ASP A 414 -25.27 15.52 -7.80
N VAL A 415 -24.61 16.05 -8.83
CA VAL A 415 -25.01 15.85 -10.22
C VAL A 415 -24.37 14.58 -10.75
N ALA A 416 -25.16 13.52 -10.89
CA ALA A 416 -24.74 12.26 -11.51
C ALA A 416 -25.63 11.96 -12.71
N GLN A 417 -25.03 11.46 -13.79
CA GLN A 417 -25.71 11.21 -15.08
C GLN A 417 -26.63 12.35 -15.54
N GLY A 418 -26.13 13.59 -15.44
CA GLY A 418 -26.77 14.78 -15.97
C GLY A 418 -27.95 15.34 -15.16
N HIS A 419 -28.22 14.83 -13.95
CA HIS A 419 -29.28 15.36 -13.09
C HIS A 419 -28.96 15.26 -11.59
N ALA A 420 -29.81 15.86 -10.75
CA ALA A 420 -29.69 15.86 -9.30
C ALA A 420 -31.07 15.84 -8.64
N HIS A 421 -31.12 15.43 -7.36
CA HIS A 421 -32.34 15.29 -6.59
C HIS A 421 -32.41 16.30 -5.46
N LYS A 422 -33.58 16.94 -5.29
CA LYS A 422 -33.91 17.70 -4.08
C LYS A 422 -34.64 16.79 -3.10
N LEU A 423 -33.96 16.35 -2.05
CA LEU A 423 -34.46 15.37 -1.09
C LEU A 423 -34.84 16.04 0.23
N VAL A 424 -35.82 15.43 0.91
CA VAL A 424 -36.15 15.75 2.30
C VAL A 424 -35.80 14.53 3.15
N LEU A 425 -34.63 14.55 3.78
CA LEU A 425 -34.11 13.43 4.56
C LEU A 425 -34.82 13.29 5.91
N THR A 426 -34.94 12.05 6.39
CA THR A 426 -35.49 11.70 7.70
C THR A 426 -34.85 10.41 8.21
N TYR A 427 -34.71 10.30 9.53
CA TYR A 427 -34.19 9.11 10.19
C TYR A 427 -35.30 8.37 10.93
N LYS A 428 -35.43 7.05 10.69
CA LYS A 428 -36.36 6.18 11.41
C LYS A 428 -35.57 5.01 12.04
N PRO A 429 -35.68 4.79 13.36
CA PRO A 429 -34.95 3.70 14.03
C PRO A 429 -35.21 2.31 13.45
N SER A 430 -36.38 2.08 12.84
CA SER A 430 -36.75 0.80 12.24
C SER A 430 -36.41 0.64 10.75
N ARG A 431 -35.98 1.71 10.06
CA ARG A 431 -35.77 1.72 8.61
C ARG A 431 -34.51 2.48 8.16
N ASN A 432 -33.58 2.73 9.08
CA ASN A 432 -32.37 3.54 8.85
C ASN A 432 -32.70 4.93 8.25
N TYR A 433 -31.73 5.53 7.57
CA TYR A 433 -31.86 6.83 6.91
C TYR A 433 -32.68 6.70 5.64
N THR A 434 -33.68 7.57 5.46
CA THR A 434 -34.57 7.56 4.28
C THR A 434 -34.90 8.97 3.83
N TYR A 435 -35.38 9.15 2.61
CA TYR A 435 -36.01 10.42 2.20
C TYR A 435 -37.55 10.33 2.23
N LYS A 436 -38.20 11.45 2.58
CA LYS A 436 -39.67 11.62 2.61
C LYS A 436 -40.20 12.01 1.23
N THR A 437 -39.54 12.97 0.59
CA THR A 437 -39.85 13.42 -0.77
C THR A 437 -38.58 13.62 -1.58
N CYS A 438 -38.72 13.53 -2.89
CA CYS A 438 -37.67 13.68 -3.89
C CYS A 438 -38.22 14.52 -5.05
N GLY A 439 -37.68 15.71 -5.27
CA GLY A 439 -38.21 16.67 -6.24
C GLY A 439 -39.67 17.09 -5.98
N GLY A 440 -40.14 17.01 -4.73
CA GLY A 440 -41.54 17.24 -4.36
C GLY A 440 -42.46 16.01 -4.43
N TYR A 441 -41.99 14.90 -5.00
CA TYR A 441 -42.76 13.66 -5.14
C TYR A 441 -42.42 12.64 -4.04
N SER A 442 -43.28 11.64 -3.84
CA SER A 442 -43.10 10.60 -2.81
C SER A 442 -42.01 9.56 -3.16
N ARG A 443 -41.56 9.52 -4.42
CA ARG A 443 -40.45 8.72 -4.95
C ARG A 443 -39.70 9.54 -5.99
N CYS A 444 -38.42 9.26 -6.19
CA CYS A 444 -37.64 9.92 -7.23
C CYS A 444 -38.14 9.46 -8.62
N TRP A 445 -38.08 10.37 -9.59
CA TRP A 445 -38.64 10.15 -10.93
C TRP A 445 -37.87 9.06 -11.70
N ASP A 446 -36.57 8.95 -11.44
CA ASP A 446 -35.60 7.98 -11.94
C ASP A 446 -35.58 6.65 -11.16
N GLY A 447 -36.46 6.50 -10.17
CA GLY A 447 -36.69 5.22 -9.51
C GLY A 447 -35.79 4.88 -8.33
N HIS A 448 -34.99 5.82 -7.79
CA HIS A 448 -34.21 5.55 -6.58
C HIS A 448 -35.07 4.98 -5.43
N PRO A 449 -34.60 3.91 -4.75
CA PRO A 449 -35.21 3.45 -3.51
C PRO A 449 -35.02 4.46 -2.37
N ARG A 450 -35.95 4.44 -1.41
CA ARG A 450 -35.95 5.38 -0.26
C ARG A 450 -34.76 5.30 0.70
N PRO A 451 -34.15 4.13 0.96
CA PRO A 451 -33.03 4.04 1.90
C PRO A 451 -31.79 4.80 1.41
N LEU A 452 -31.06 5.38 2.36
CA LEU A 452 -29.72 5.93 2.14
C LEU A 452 -28.73 5.22 3.06
N THR A 453 -27.51 5.06 2.56
CA THR A 453 -26.37 4.50 3.29
C THR A 453 -25.52 5.63 3.84
N LEU A 454 -25.23 5.60 5.15
CA LEU A 454 -24.28 6.52 5.77
C LEU A 454 -22.86 6.09 5.39
N MET A 455 -22.10 6.99 4.76
CA MET A 455 -20.75 6.71 4.25
C MET A 455 -19.65 7.31 5.13
N THR A 456 -19.95 8.35 5.91
CA THR A 456 -18.98 8.94 6.83
C THR A 456 -18.86 8.07 8.08
N ASP A 457 -17.67 7.53 8.30
CA ASP A 457 -17.27 6.87 9.54
C ASP A 457 -16.52 7.87 10.45
N ASN A 458 -17.11 8.18 11.60
CA ASN A 458 -16.54 9.10 12.58
C ASN A 458 -17.04 8.79 13.99
N GLU A 459 -16.17 8.91 15.01
CA GLU A 459 -16.51 8.58 16.39
C GLU A 459 -17.71 9.39 16.92
N HIS A 460 -17.84 10.68 16.57
CA HIS A 460 -18.95 11.52 16.99
C HIS A 460 -20.29 11.09 16.35
N ILE A 461 -20.25 10.61 15.11
CA ILE A 461 -21.42 10.03 14.43
C ILE A 461 -21.86 8.74 15.14
N THR A 462 -20.90 7.85 15.44
CA THR A 462 -21.14 6.59 16.15
C THR A 462 -21.65 6.81 17.58
N GLN A 463 -21.11 7.81 18.28
CA GLN A 463 -21.58 8.23 19.60
C GLN A 463 -23.00 8.82 19.54
N ALA A 464 -23.32 9.67 18.56
CA ALA A 464 -24.66 10.25 18.39
C ALA A 464 -25.73 9.18 18.07
N ILE A 465 -25.38 8.16 17.29
CA ILE A 465 -26.25 7.00 17.01
C ILE A 465 -26.43 6.17 18.30
N SER A 466 -25.34 5.90 19.02
CA SER A 466 -25.33 5.06 20.23
C SER A 466 -26.05 5.70 21.42
N ALA A 467 -25.85 6.99 21.67
CA ALA A 467 -26.46 7.75 22.77
C ALA A 467 -27.99 7.80 22.68
N ARG A 468 -28.55 7.59 21.49
CA ARG A 468 -30.01 7.54 21.29
C ARG A 468 -30.58 6.14 21.46
N ASN A 469 -29.85 5.11 21.04
CA ASN A 469 -30.28 3.72 21.23
C ASN A 469 -30.34 3.34 22.72
N SER A 470 -29.52 3.95 23.57
CA SER A 470 -29.58 3.81 25.03
C SER A 470 -30.81 4.51 25.66
N GLN A 471 -31.29 5.63 25.10
CA GLN A 471 -32.52 6.29 25.56
C GLN A 471 -33.80 5.50 25.27
N SER A 472 -33.81 4.61 24.27
CA SER A 472 -34.96 3.72 24.00
C SER A 472 -35.03 2.49 24.92
N GLY A 473 -33.98 2.19 25.70
CA GLY A 473 -33.93 1.06 26.62
C GLY A 473 -34.09 1.40 28.11
N MET A 474 -34.20 2.68 28.47
CA MET A 474 -34.11 3.16 29.87
C MET A 474 -35.45 3.37 30.61
N TRP A 475 -36.52 2.68 30.20
CA TRP A 475 -37.76 2.59 31.00
C TRP A 475 -37.87 1.29 31.80
N ASN A 476 -36.77 0.61 32.10
CA ASN A 476 -36.76 -0.42 33.12
C ASN A 476 -35.39 -0.53 33.82
N THR A 477 -35.41 -0.29 35.13
CA THR A 477 -34.39 -0.60 36.15
C THR A 477 -33.18 0.36 36.30
N GLY A 478 -33.25 1.20 37.35
CA GLY A 478 -32.22 1.29 38.39
C GLY A 478 -30.90 2.05 38.13
N SER A 479 -30.70 2.73 37.01
CA SER A 479 -29.42 3.41 36.68
C SER A 479 -29.48 4.94 36.67
N SER A 480 -30.50 5.55 37.31
CA SER A 480 -30.68 7.00 37.35
C SER A 480 -29.69 7.76 38.24
N GLN A 481 -29.02 7.10 39.20
CA GLN A 481 -28.16 7.79 40.17
C GLN A 481 -26.81 8.22 39.56
N LYS A 482 -26.18 7.38 38.74
CA LYS A 482 -24.85 7.67 38.16
C LYS A 482 -24.86 8.80 37.13
N TYR A 483 -25.97 9.01 36.44
CA TYR A 483 -26.12 10.13 35.49
C TYR A 483 -26.38 11.46 36.22
N TYR A 484 -27.11 11.41 37.33
CA TYR A 484 -27.33 12.57 38.21
C TYR A 484 -26.01 13.07 38.82
N ASP A 485 -25.16 12.15 39.29
CA ASP A 485 -23.86 12.49 39.90
C ASP A 485 -22.85 13.07 38.89
N TYR A 486 -22.97 12.70 37.61
CA TYR A 486 -22.14 13.25 36.52
C TYR A 486 -22.56 14.67 36.13
N CYS A 487 -23.87 14.94 36.08
CA CYS A 487 -24.40 16.26 35.75
C CYS A 487 -24.26 17.28 36.90
N HIS A 488 -24.28 16.83 38.16
CA HIS A 488 -24.22 17.74 39.31
C HIS A 488 -22.86 18.45 39.45
N ASN A 489 -21.79 17.85 38.92
CA ASN A 489 -20.41 18.34 39.03
C ASN A 489 -19.90 19.10 37.79
N ASN A 490 -20.73 19.29 36.76
CA ASN A 490 -20.30 19.87 35.49
C ASN A 490 -21.20 21.06 35.09
N LEU A 491 -20.70 22.28 35.34
CA LEU A 491 -21.46 23.53 35.16
C LEU A 491 -21.93 23.78 33.72
N GLU A 492 -21.33 23.12 32.73
CA GLU A 492 -21.75 23.25 31.32
C GLU A 492 -23.00 22.43 30.99
N CYS A 493 -23.30 21.37 31.74
CA CYS A 493 -24.45 20.52 31.46
C CYS A 493 -25.78 21.16 31.91
N LEU A 494 -25.74 22.13 32.83
CA LEU A 494 -26.92 22.86 33.32
C LEU A 494 -27.41 23.94 32.35
N LYS A 495 -26.62 24.33 31.34
CA LYS A 495 -27.03 25.35 30.36
C LYS A 495 -27.97 24.85 29.27
N SER A 496 -28.22 23.54 29.17
CA SER A 496 -29.12 22.95 28.17
C SER A 496 -30.44 22.43 28.72
N ILE A 497 -30.83 22.80 29.95
CA ILE A 497 -32.10 22.39 30.59
C ILE A 497 -33.04 23.60 30.86
N VAL A 498 -32.82 24.75 30.22
CA VAL A 498 -33.80 25.85 30.18
C VAL A 498 -34.36 26.02 28.78
#